data_AF-A0A952PX50-F1
#
_entry.id   AF-A0A952PX50-F1
#
_cell.length_a   1.000
_cell.length_b   1.000
_cell.length_c   1.000
_cell.angle_alpha   90.00
_cell.angle_beta   90.00
_cell.angle_gamma   90.00
#
_symmetry.space_group_name_H-M   'P 1'
#
loop_
_entity.id
_entity.type
_entity.pdbx_description
1 polymer ?
#
loop_
_entity_poly.entity_id
_entity_poly.type
_entity_poly.pdbx_seq_one_letter_code
_entity_poly.pdbx_strand_id
1 'polypeptide(L)'
;MYTHKELTPFVVISGLASLLTILAAAIGLFTANYYPIASATYRVAVKAQDLIALVAALIILAAVYRTWQGSTRAVVVWTGCLGYLIYSYLLLTMDTIFTPIFPVYIAILGLCLYSLIGLLGRLNADKFRPSVSDSMPVRFIAGVLAIPLILIPPWIAFISDPVLRVQPNALTTVNVIDLSFVIPACLLSAYLIWRKQVWGYVFSGVMLVKMFTMGLSLVIATFWANIEVGTPIDPIQTPIYAAFMLLGGWAMLRYLSHLRDAVQPSPRPAPLNPANTAR
;
A
#
# COMPACT_ATOMS: atom_id res chain seq x y z
N MET A 1 -23.26 -2.87 -4.97
CA MET A 1 -22.63 -3.39 -6.19
C MET A 1 -22.01 -2.22 -6.94
N TYR A 2 -20.72 -2.30 -7.27
CA TYR A 2 -20.04 -1.30 -8.11
C TYR A 2 -20.42 -1.56 -9.56
N THR A 3 -20.96 -0.57 -10.24
CA THR A 3 -21.26 -0.67 -11.68
C THR A 3 -19.94 -0.65 -12.44
N HIS A 4 -19.66 -1.67 -13.26
CA HIS A 4 -18.40 -1.83 -13.99
C HIS A 4 -17.92 -0.57 -14.72
N LYS A 5 -18.85 0.26 -15.22
CA LYS A 5 -18.58 1.54 -15.90
C LYS A 5 -17.97 2.61 -14.99
N GLU A 6 -18.25 2.61 -13.69
CA GLU A 6 -17.79 3.67 -12.78
C GLU A 6 -16.32 3.50 -12.37
N LEU A 7 -15.80 2.27 -12.44
CA LEU A 7 -14.42 1.94 -12.09
C LEU A 7 -13.49 1.86 -13.30
N THR A 8 -14.05 1.84 -14.53
CA THR A 8 -13.28 1.63 -15.76
C THR A 8 -12.09 2.59 -15.92
N PRO A 9 -12.23 3.91 -15.67
CA PRO A 9 -11.09 4.83 -15.81
C PRO A 9 -9.94 4.49 -14.85
N PHE A 10 -10.25 4.14 -13.61
CA PHE A 10 -9.24 3.85 -12.58
C PHE A 10 -8.58 2.48 -12.79
N VAL A 11 -9.31 1.53 -13.38
CA VAL A 11 -8.73 0.27 -13.84
C VAL A 11 -7.68 0.53 -14.93
N VAL A 12 -8.00 1.34 -15.94
CA VAL A 12 -7.05 1.66 -17.02
C VAL A 12 -5.82 2.38 -16.47
N ILE A 13 -6.02 3.39 -15.62
CA ILE A 13 -4.94 4.17 -15.00
C ILE A 13 -4.06 3.28 -14.12
N SER A 14 -4.64 2.41 -13.30
CA SER A 14 -3.87 1.44 -12.50
C SER A 14 -3.15 0.40 -13.34
N GLY A 15 -3.77 -0.08 -14.41
CA GLY A 15 -3.13 -1.01 -15.35
C GLY A 15 -1.89 -0.39 -15.98
N LEU A 16 -2.00 0.87 -16.44
CA LEU A 16 -0.87 1.62 -16.97
C LEU A 16 0.21 1.85 -15.90
N ALA A 17 -0.19 2.26 -14.69
CA ALA A 17 0.74 2.43 -13.57
C ALA A 17 1.52 1.14 -13.27
N SER A 18 0.83 -0.01 -13.26
CA SER A 18 1.45 -1.32 -13.06
C SER A 18 2.44 -1.68 -14.15
N LEU A 19 2.07 -1.48 -15.43
CA LEU A 19 2.97 -1.78 -16.55
C LEU A 19 4.24 -0.92 -16.51
N LEU A 20 4.09 0.38 -16.24
CA LEU A 20 5.22 1.29 -16.07
C LEU A 20 6.07 0.92 -14.85
N THR A 21 5.44 0.54 -13.74
CA THR A 21 6.13 0.07 -12.52
C THR A 21 6.95 -1.19 -12.81
N ILE A 22 6.38 -2.18 -13.51
CA ILE A 22 7.07 -3.41 -13.89
C ILE A 22 8.31 -3.09 -14.71
N LEU A 23 8.17 -2.22 -15.73
CA LEU A 23 9.29 -1.81 -16.58
C LEU A 23 10.36 -1.06 -15.77
N ALA A 24 9.95 -0.08 -14.96
CA ALA A 24 10.86 0.72 -14.14
C ALA A 24 11.63 -0.14 -13.12
N ALA A 25 10.93 -1.01 -12.39
CA ALA A 25 11.51 -1.91 -11.41
C ALA A 25 12.43 -2.94 -12.06
N ALA A 26 12.06 -3.49 -13.23
CA ALA A 26 12.93 -4.41 -13.96
C ALA A 26 14.24 -3.72 -14.40
N ILE A 27 14.16 -2.49 -14.91
CA ILE A 27 15.36 -1.72 -15.26
C ILE A 27 16.23 -1.49 -14.01
N GLY A 28 15.64 -1.06 -12.90
CA GLY A 28 16.37 -0.80 -11.64
C GLY A 28 17.01 -2.04 -11.02
N LEU A 29 16.36 -3.21 -11.12
CA LEU A 29 16.86 -4.47 -10.58
C LEU A 29 17.99 -5.08 -11.43
N PHE A 30 17.82 -5.09 -12.74
CA PHE A 30 18.65 -5.88 -13.65
C PHE A 30 19.73 -5.06 -14.40
N THR A 31 19.69 -3.73 -14.30
CA THR A 31 20.74 -2.87 -14.87
C THR A 31 21.81 -2.58 -13.82
N ALA A 32 23.05 -2.97 -14.10
CA ALA A 32 24.17 -2.70 -13.20
C ALA A 32 24.42 -1.19 -13.07
N ASN A 33 24.68 -0.73 -11.84
CA ASN A 33 24.99 0.68 -11.51
C ASN A 33 23.96 1.70 -12.02
N TYR A 34 22.69 1.30 -12.07
CA TYR A 34 21.63 2.13 -12.63
C TYR A 34 21.30 3.37 -11.79
N TYR A 35 21.30 3.23 -10.46
CA TYR A 35 20.98 4.33 -9.55
C TYR A 35 22.24 5.16 -9.21
N PRO A 36 22.25 6.48 -9.49
CA PRO A 36 23.37 7.37 -9.21
C PRO A 36 23.42 7.78 -7.73
N ILE A 37 23.39 6.80 -6.84
CA ILE A 37 23.38 6.99 -5.39
C ILE A 37 24.76 6.62 -4.87
N ALA A 38 25.42 7.48 -4.09
CA ALA A 38 26.77 7.20 -3.58
C ALA A 38 26.80 6.05 -2.55
N SER A 39 25.83 6.02 -1.64
CA SER A 39 25.73 4.99 -0.59
C SER A 39 25.34 3.62 -1.17
N ALA A 40 26.21 2.63 -1.01
CA ALA A 40 25.96 1.26 -1.46
C ALA A 40 24.78 0.60 -0.73
N THR A 41 24.69 0.79 0.60
CA THR A 41 23.56 0.31 1.41
C THR A 41 22.24 0.92 0.93
N TYR A 42 22.22 2.22 0.61
CA TYR A 42 21.01 2.87 0.13
C TYR A 42 20.65 2.43 -1.30
N ARG A 43 21.62 2.19 -2.19
CA ARG A 43 21.37 1.55 -3.50
C ARG A 43 20.66 0.19 -3.34
N VAL A 44 21.13 -0.64 -2.41
CA VAL A 44 20.48 -1.94 -2.14
C VAL A 44 19.07 -1.76 -1.59
N ALA A 45 18.84 -0.76 -0.72
CA ALA A 45 17.51 -0.47 -0.21
C ALA A 45 16.54 -0.06 -1.33
N VAL A 46 16.97 0.76 -2.29
CA VAL A 46 16.18 1.12 -3.47
C VAL A 46 15.90 -0.11 -4.34
N LYS A 47 16.88 -1.00 -4.57
CA LYS A 47 16.65 -2.26 -5.30
C LYS A 47 15.66 -3.20 -4.59
N ALA A 48 15.72 -3.30 -3.26
CA ALA A 48 14.75 -4.06 -2.49
C ALA A 48 13.33 -3.47 -2.63
N GLN A 49 13.22 -2.14 -2.70
CA GLN A 49 11.98 -1.44 -2.97
C GLN A 49 11.45 -1.72 -4.39
N ASP A 50 12.32 -1.73 -5.41
CA ASP A 50 11.94 -2.12 -6.78
C ASP A 50 11.39 -3.55 -6.83
N LEU A 51 12.01 -4.49 -6.09
CA LEU A 51 11.52 -5.87 -6.01
C LEU A 51 10.08 -5.93 -5.48
N ILE A 52 9.79 -5.20 -4.39
CA ILE A 52 8.44 -5.17 -3.83
C ILE A 52 7.49 -4.36 -4.72
N ALA A 53 7.95 -3.30 -5.40
CA ALA A 53 7.16 -2.55 -6.37
C ALA A 53 6.75 -3.41 -7.57
N LEU A 54 7.66 -4.24 -8.08
CA LEU A 54 7.37 -5.22 -9.13
C LEU A 54 6.27 -6.20 -8.69
N VAL A 55 6.41 -6.78 -7.50
CA VAL A 55 5.40 -7.71 -6.94
C VAL A 55 4.07 -6.99 -6.72
N ALA A 56 4.08 -5.78 -6.17
CA ALA A 56 2.87 -4.98 -5.95
C ALA A 56 2.16 -4.65 -7.28
N ALA A 57 2.90 -4.31 -8.34
CA ALA A 57 2.34 -4.03 -9.65
C ALA A 57 1.65 -5.25 -10.27
N LEU A 58 2.25 -6.45 -10.15
CA LEU A 58 1.64 -7.71 -10.56
C LEU A 58 0.37 -8.03 -9.75
N ILE A 59 0.42 -7.79 -8.43
CA ILE A 59 -0.74 -7.95 -7.55
C ILE A 59 -1.86 -6.98 -7.95
N ILE A 60 -1.56 -5.73 -8.31
CA ILE A 60 -2.56 -4.76 -8.78
C ILE A 60 -3.25 -5.28 -10.05
N LEU A 61 -2.51 -5.80 -11.03
CA LEU A 61 -3.11 -6.36 -12.25
C LEU A 61 -4.05 -7.53 -11.94
N ALA A 62 -3.64 -8.43 -11.05
CA ALA A 62 -4.49 -9.54 -10.61
C ALA A 62 -5.71 -9.07 -9.78
N ALA A 63 -5.52 -8.07 -8.92
CA ALA A 63 -6.57 -7.51 -8.08
C ALA A 63 -7.62 -6.78 -8.91
N VAL A 64 -7.22 -6.01 -9.93
CA VAL A 64 -8.12 -5.40 -10.91
C VAL A 64 -9.05 -6.44 -11.54
N TYR A 65 -8.49 -7.56 -12.01
CA TYR A 65 -9.28 -8.64 -12.60
C TYR A 65 -10.28 -9.24 -11.59
N ARG A 66 -9.84 -9.48 -10.35
CA ARG A 66 -10.72 -10.01 -9.29
C ARG A 66 -11.75 -9.01 -8.79
N THR A 67 -11.48 -7.71 -8.88
CA THR A 67 -12.47 -6.65 -8.60
C THR A 67 -13.62 -6.70 -9.60
N TRP A 68 -13.36 -7.03 -10.88
CA TRP A 68 -14.43 -7.28 -11.84
C TRP A 68 -15.29 -8.50 -11.49
N GLN A 69 -14.76 -9.47 -10.75
CA GLN A 69 -15.53 -10.59 -10.23
C GLN A 69 -16.32 -10.24 -8.96
N GLY A 70 -16.31 -8.98 -8.52
CA GLY A 70 -17.03 -8.51 -7.34
C GLY A 70 -16.28 -8.71 -6.01
N SER A 71 -14.97 -8.99 -6.04
CA SER A 71 -14.22 -9.24 -4.82
C SER A 71 -13.87 -7.96 -4.06
N THR A 72 -14.39 -7.84 -2.84
CA THR A 72 -14.10 -6.72 -1.93
C THR A 72 -12.65 -6.77 -1.47
N ARG A 73 -12.12 -7.98 -1.21
CA ARG A 73 -10.73 -8.19 -0.80
C ARG A 73 -9.77 -7.65 -1.85
N ALA A 74 -10.06 -7.90 -3.13
CA ALA A 74 -9.25 -7.41 -4.24
C ALA A 74 -9.19 -5.89 -4.28
N VAL A 75 -10.29 -5.18 -4.02
CA VAL A 75 -10.30 -3.70 -3.96
C VAL A 75 -9.38 -3.18 -2.86
N VAL A 76 -9.38 -3.82 -1.68
CA VAL A 76 -8.49 -3.44 -0.58
C VAL A 76 -7.03 -3.70 -0.92
N VAL A 77 -6.71 -4.87 -1.46
CA VAL A 77 -5.33 -5.19 -1.86
C VAL A 77 -4.86 -4.22 -2.95
N TRP A 78 -5.70 -3.93 -3.93
CA TRP A 78 -5.40 -2.97 -5.00
C TRP A 78 -5.08 -1.58 -4.44
N THR A 79 -5.97 -1.01 -3.63
CA THR A 79 -5.77 0.33 -3.04
C THR A 79 -4.58 0.37 -2.07
N GLY A 80 -4.33 -0.70 -1.33
CA GLY A 80 -3.15 -0.87 -0.49
C GLY A 80 -1.83 -0.88 -1.27
N CYS A 81 -1.77 -1.65 -2.37
CA CYS A 81 -0.60 -1.68 -3.26
C CYS A 81 -0.38 -0.33 -3.95
N LEU A 82 -1.44 0.37 -4.36
CA LEU A 82 -1.32 1.75 -4.86
C LEU A 82 -0.71 2.67 -3.80
N GLY A 83 -1.14 2.56 -2.53
CA GLY A 83 -0.55 3.32 -1.42
C GLY A 83 0.94 3.04 -1.22
N TYR A 84 1.36 1.77 -1.36
CA TYR A 84 2.78 1.40 -1.34
C TYR A 84 3.54 2.02 -2.51
N LEU A 85 3.03 1.92 -3.75
CA LEU A 85 3.69 2.48 -4.93
C LEU A 85 3.79 4.01 -4.86
N ILE A 86 2.75 4.70 -4.38
CA ILE A 86 2.80 6.16 -4.14
C ILE A 86 3.96 6.49 -3.20
N TYR A 87 4.09 5.77 -2.09
CA TYR A 87 5.18 6.00 -1.15
C TYR A 87 6.56 5.77 -1.80
N SER A 88 6.73 4.65 -2.50
CA SER A 88 8.01 4.30 -3.12
C SER A 88 8.43 5.28 -4.21
N TYR A 89 7.52 5.66 -5.10
CA TYR A 89 7.83 6.60 -6.18
C TYR A 89 7.89 8.06 -5.69
N LEU A 90 7.24 8.39 -4.58
CA LEU A 90 7.44 9.68 -3.92
C LEU A 90 8.88 9.80 -3.39
N LEU A 91 9.44 8.74 -2.80
CA LEU A 91 10.86 8.73 -2.39
C LEU A 91 11.78 8.89 -3.58
N LEU A 92 11.65 8.06 -4.63
CA LEU A 92 12.49 8.14 -5.83
C LEU A 92 12.48 9.53 -6.48
N THR A 93 11.32 10.20 -6.50
CA THR A 93 11.17 11.52 -7.12
C THR A 93 11.63 12.66 -6.22
N MET A 94 11.37 12.61 -4.91
CA MET A 94 11.74 13.66 -3.95
C MET A 94 13.20 13.57 -3.49
N ASP A 95 13.79 12.37 -3.42
CA ASP A 95 15.22 12.19 -3.16
C ASP A 95 16.10 12.55 -4.37
N THR A 96 15.49 13.05 -5.46
CA THR A 96 16.18 13.52 -6.67
C THR A 96 17.09 12.47 -7.29
N ILE A 97 16.68 11.20 -7.27
CA ILE A 97 17.41 10.10 -7.89
C ILE A 97 17.17 10.14 -9.40
N PHE A 98 17.87 11.05 -10.09
CA PHE A 98 17.73 11.28 -11.53
C PHE A 98 18.34 10.13 -12.34
N THR A 99 17.48 9.31 -12.94
CA THR A 99 17.86 8.28 -13.92
C THR A 99 17.33 8.65 -15.31
N PRO A 100 17.76 7.98 -16.41
CA PRO A 100 17.24 8.26 -17.74
C PRO A 100 15.71 8.11 -17.87
N ILE A 101 15.08 7.28 -17.02
CA ILE A 101 13.62 7.10 -17.00
C ILE A 101 12.93 7.91 -15.90
N PHE A 102 13.58 8.89 -15.29
CA PHE A 102 12.99 9.70 -14.22
C PHE A 102 11.57 10.25 -14.53
N PRO A 103 11.25 10.71 -15.76
CA PRO A 103 9.87 11.09 -16.11
C PRO A 103 8.84 9.96 -15.94
N VAL A 104 9.25 8.69 -16.11
CA VAL A 104 8.40 7.52 -15.88
C VAL A 104 8.07 7.38 -14.40
N TYR A 105 9.00 7.69 -13.48
CA TYR A 105 8.71 7.68 -12.04
C TYR A 105 7.64 8.71 -11.66
N ILE A 106 7.72 9.91 -12.25
CA ILE A 106 6.71 10.96 -12.07
C ILE A 106 5.35 10.49 -12.60
N ALA A 107 5.32 9.89 -13.79
CA ALA A 107 4.11 9.35 -14.37
C ALA A 107 3.48 8.26 -13.49
N ILE A 108 4.29 7.31 -12.98
CA ILE A 108 3.81 6.27 -12.07
C ILE A 108 3.22 6.88 -10.79
N LEU A 109 3.92 7.84 -10.17
CA LEU A 109 3.44 8.53 -8.98
C LEU A 109 2.06 9.18 -9.22
N GLY A 110 1.93 9.95 -10.31
CA GLY A 110 0.67 10.60 -10.67
C GLY A 110 -0.46 9.60 -10.94
N LEU A 111 -0.20 8.58 -11.75
CA LEU A 111 -1.19 7.55 -12.08
C LEU A 111 -1.64 6.79 -10.81
N CYS A 112 -0.72 6.42 -9.93
CA CYS A 112 -1.07 5.73 -8.69
C CYS A 112 -1.90 6.63 -7.77
N LEU A 113 -1.51 7.91 -7.61
CA LEU A 113 -2.22 8.87 -6.77
C LEU A 113 -3.65 9.10 -7.24
N TYR A 114 -3.83 9.44 -8.52
CA TYR A 114 -5.16 9.73 -9.06
C TYR A 114 -6.02 8.46 -9.17
N SER A 115 -5.41 7.29 -9.37
CA SER A 115 -6.15 6.03 -9.26
C SER A 115 -6.63 5.77 -7.83
N LEU A 116 -5.80 6.02 -6.82
CA LEU A 116 -6.18 5.83 -5.42
C LEU A 116 -7.29 6.80 -5.02
N ILE A 117 -7.14 8.09 -5.33
CA ILE A 117 -8.18 9.12 -5.07
C ILE A 117 -9.49 8.73 -5.75
N GLY A 118 -9.43 8.32 -7.01
CA GLY A 118 -10.60 7.89 -7.77
C GLY A 118 -11.31 6.67 -7.19
N LEU A 119 -10.55 5.65 -6.80
CA LEU A 119 -11.09 4.45 -6.18
C LEU A 119 -11.73 4.75 -4.82
N LEU A 120 -11.05 5.50 -3.97
CA LEU A 120 -11.56 5.90 -2.65
C LEU A 120 -12.79 6.81 -2.78
N GLY A 121 -12.81 7.74 -3.74
CA GLY A 121 -13.95 8.62 -3.98
C GLY A 121 -15.20 7.89 -4.50
N ARG A 122 -15.03 6.72 -5.13
CA ARG A 122 -16.13 5.87 -5.62
C ARG A 122 -16.49 4.75 -4.66
N LEU A 123 -15.64 4.45 -3.68
CA LEU A 123 -15.92 3.51 -2.59
C LEU A 123 -17.08 4.06 -1.76
N ASN A 124 -18.28 3.55 -2.03
CA ASN A 124 -19.44 3.87 -1.22
C ASN A 124 -19.33 3.09 0.10
N ALA A 125 -19.04 3.83 1.17
CA ALA A 125 -18.92 3.33 2.53
C ALA A 125 -20.12 2.44 2.92
N ASP A 126 -21.34 2.88 2.66
CA ASP A 126 -22.56 2.15 3.03
C ASP A 126 -22.69 0.80 2.29
N LYS A 127 -22.14 0.71 1.08
CA LYS A 127 -22.04 -0.54 0.32
C LYS A 127 -20.87 -1.42 0.79
N PHE A 128 -19.86 -0.84 1.44
CA PHE A 128 -18.70 -1.58 1.97
C PHE A 128 -19.02 -2.24 3.32
N ARG A 129 -19.75 -1.58 4.24
CA ARG A 129 -20.03 -2.13 5.58
C ARG A 129 -20.67 -3.53 5.60
N PRO A 130 -21.60 -3.90 4.70
CA PRO A 130 -22.18 -5.26 4.63
C PRO A 130 -21.16 -6.35 4.28
N SER A 131 -20.04 -5.99 3.66
CA SER A 131 -18.96 -6.93 3.33
C SER A 131 -18.08 -7.26 4.54
N VAL A 132 -18.18 -6.49 5.63
CA VAL A 132 -17.37 -6.65 6.84
C VAL A 132 -18.09 -7.55 7.84
N SER A 133 -17.45 -8.64 8.25
CA SER A 133 -17.97 -9.51 9.30
C SER A 133 -18.03 -8.79 10.65
N ASP A 134 -19.10 -9.00 11.42
CA ASP A 134 -19.24 -8.43 12.76
C ASP A 134 -18.22 -8.98 13.76
N SER A 135 -17.61 -10.14 13.46
CA SER A 135 -16.51 -10.73 14.23
C SER A 135 -15.13 -10.13 13.92
N MET A 136 -15.05 -9.08 13.09
CA MET A 136 -13.76 -8.46 12.74
C MET A 136 -13.00 -8.04 14.02
N PRO A 137 -11.71 -8.42 14.16
CA PRO A 137 -10.93 -8.15 15.37
C PRO A 137 -10.47 -6.68 15.42
N VAL A 138 -11.42 -5.76 15.53
CA VAL A 138 -11.20 -4.30 15.42
C VAL A 138 -10.18 -3.75 16.40
N ARG A 139 -10.17 -4.24 17.65
CA ARG A 139 -9.23 -3.79 18.69
C ARG A 139 -7.79 -4.19 18.36
N PHE A 140 -7.61 -5.41 17.88
CA PHE A 140 -6.31 -5.91 17.48
C PHE A 140 -5.77 -5.14 16.27
N ILE A 141 -6.60 -4.94 15.24
CA ILE A 141 -6.21 -4.18 14.04
C ILE A 141 -5.85 -2.73 14.40
N ALA A 142 -6.66 -2.08 15.23
CA ALA A 142 -6.37 -0.73 15.71
C ALA A 142 -5.05 -0.67 16.49
N GLY A 143 -4.78 -1.65 17.36
CA GLY A 143 -3.53 -1.75 18.10
C GLY A 143 -2.32 -1.86 17.16
N VAL A 144 -2.39 -2.72 16.14
CA VAL A 144 -1.33 -2.86 15.13
C VAL A 144 -1.12 -1.56 14.35
N LEU A 145 -2.19 -0.90 13.92
CA LEU A 145 -2.12 0.38 13.22
C LEU A 145 -1.65 1.54 14.11
N ALA A 146 -1.67 1.39 15.43
CA ALA A 146 -1.12 2.37 16.36
C ALA A 146 0.39 2.20 16.61
N ILE A 147 0.99 1.05 16.27
CA ILE A 147 2.44 0.79 16.48
C ILE A 147 3.33 1.88 15.90
N PRO A 148 3.10 2.43 14.69
CA PRO A 148 3.95 3.50 14.13
C PRO A 148 4.08 4.76 15.01
N LEU A 149 3.23 4.94 16.03
CA LEU A 149 3.39 5.99 17.04
C LEU A 149 4.78 5.96 17.69
N ILE A 150 5.35 4.76 17.91
CA ILE A 150 6.66 4.59 18.54
C ILE A 150 7.80 5.17 17.70
N LEU A 151 7.57 5.42 16.40
CA LEU A 151 8.56 5.99 15.50
C LEU A 151 8.64 7.51 15.57
N ILE A 152 7.67 8.19 16.20
CA ILE A 152 7.69 9.66 16.26
C ILE A 152 8.94 10.18 16.97
N PRO A 153 9.31 9.71 18.18
CA PRO A 153 10.53 10.19 18.84
C PRO A 153 11.81 10.00 18.02
N PRO A 154 12.13 8.84 17.43
CA PRO A 154 13.34 8.70 16.62
C PRO A 154 13.29 9.57 15.36
N TRP A 155 12.13 9.73 14.70
CA TRP A 155 12.03 10.64 13.54
C TRP A 155 12.29 12.11 13.93
N ILE A 156 11.76 12.57 15.07
CA ILE A 156 12.07 13.90 15.60
C ILE A 156 13.57 14.03 15.93
N ALA A 157 14.18 12.99 16.50
CA ALA A 157 15.62 12.99 16.76
C ALA A 157 16.43 13.09 15.45
N PHE A 158 16.07 12.34 14.40
CA PHE A 158 16.76 12.35 13.11
C PHE A 158 16.66 13.68 12.36
N ILE A 159 15.63 14.49 12.60
CA ILE A 159 15.48 15.80 11.96
C ILE A 159 16.12 16.95 12.77
N SER A 160 16.37 16.74 14.07
CA SER A 160 16.88 17.79 14.97
C SER A 160 18.24 18.37 14.54
N ASP A 161 19.22 17.52 14.24
CA ASP A 161 20.55 17.95 13.79
C ASP A 161 20.53 18.63 12.40
N PRO A 162 19.84 18.08 11.37
CA PRO A 162 19.62 18.78 10.09
C PRO A 162 19.01 20.18 10.22
N VAL A 163 18.03 20.35 11.12
CA VAL A 163 17.38 21.65 11.38
C VAL A 163 18.36 22.65 11.98
N LEU A 164 19.16 22.22 12.96
CA LEU A 164 20.18 23.07 13.59
C LEU A 164 21.29 23.48 12.61
N ARG A 165 21.63 22.60 11.67
CA ARG A 165 22.67 22.84 10.66
C ARG A 165 22.15 23.53 9.40
N VAL A 166 20.84 23.67 9.25
CA VAL A 166 20.17 24.18 8.04
C VAL A 166 20.60 23.41 6.79
N GLN A 167 20.75 22.08 6.92
CA GLN A 167 21.17 21.20 5.83
C GLN A 167 20.37 19.90 5.86
N PRO A 168 19.74 19.50 4.75
CA PRO A 168 19.03 18.23 4.68
C PRO A 168 20.03 17.06 4.74
N ASN A 169 19.54 15.92 5.23
CA ASN A 169 20.25 14.64 5.20
C ASN A 169 19.49 13.61 4.35
N ALA A 170 20.09 12.44 4.15
CA ALA A 170 19.52 11.35 3.37
C ALA A 170 18.17 10.80 3.90
N LEU A 171 17.78 11.15 5.13
CA LEU A 171 16.52 10.72 5.73
C LEU A 171 15.46 11.82 5.73
N THR A 172 15.76 13.02 5.24
CA THR A 172 14.85 14.18 5.34
C THR A 172 13.54 13.91 4.63
N THR A 173 13.58 13.36 3.41
CA THR A 173 12.38 13.01 2.65
C THR A 173 11.53 11.96 3.35
N VAL A 174 12.16 10.88 3.83
CA VAL A 174 11.48 9.81 4.58
C VAL A 174 10.80 10.38 5.83
N ASN A 175 11.52 11.21 6.59
CA ASN A 175 10.99 11.87 7.79
C ASN A 175 9.75 12.72 7.49
N VAL A 176 9.83 13.56 6.44
CA VAL A 176 8.70 14.42 6.04
C VAL A 176 7.50 13.56 5.70
N ILE A 177 7.67 12.54 4.85
CA ILE A 177 6.56 11.70 4.40
C ILE A 177 5.95 10.91 5.57
N ASP A 178 6.79 10.32 6.42
CA ASP A 178 6.34 9.48 7.52
C ASP A 178 5.59 10.28 8.58
N LEU A 179 6.11 11.44 8.99
CA LEU A 179 5.50 12.28 10.02
C LEU A 179 4.25 13.02 9.54
N SER A 180 4.19 13.42 8.27
CA SER A 180 3.06 14.21 7.75
C SER A 180 1.93 13.36 7.17
N PHE A 181 2.24 12.17 6.61
CA PHE A 181 1.24 11.35 5.93
C PHE A 181 1.10 9.96 6.55
N VAL A 182 2.18 9.18 6.67
CA VAL A 182 2.08 7.75 6.99
C VAL A 182 1.60 7.51 8.42
N ILE A 183 2.28 8.10 9.41
CA ILE A 183 1.93 7.93 10.82
C ILE A 183 0.54 8.52 11.10
N PRO A 184 0.20 9.76 10.66
CA PRO A 184 -1.15 10.29 10.82
C PRO A 184 -2.23 9.41 10.18
N ALA A 185 -2.01 8.86 8.97
CA ALA A 185 -2.97 7.98 8.32
C ALA A 185 -3.15 6.65 9.09
N CYS A 186 -2.07 6.08 9.63
CA CYS A 186 -2.12 4.91 10.51
C CYS A 186 -2.95 5.18 11.76
N LEU A 187 -2.68 6.28 12.47
CA LEU A 187 -3.38 6.67 13.70
C LEU A 187 -4.84 6.99 13.45
N LEU A 188 -5.15 7.71 12.36
CA LEU A 188 -6.52 7.98 11.95
C LEU A 188 -7.26 6.68 11.64
N SER A 189 -6.63 5.77 10.89
CA SER A 189 -7.22 4.45 10.59
C SER A 189 -7.48 3.65 11.88
N ALA A 190 -6.52 3.64 12.81
CA ALA A 190 -6.64 2.98 14.11
C ALA A 190 -7.82 3.55 14.92
N TYR A 191 -7.93 4.88 14.98
CA TYR A 191 -9.01 5.57 15.66
C TYR A 191 -10.38 5.24 15.04
N LEU A 192 -10.51 5.37 13.71
CA LEU A 192 -11.77 5.17 13.01
C LEU A 192 -12.25 3.71 13.11
N ILE A 193 -11.37 2.72 12.95
CA ILE A 193 -11.76 1.30 13.07
C ILE A 193 -12.09 0.92 14.51
N TRP A 194 -11.39 1.49 15.50
CA TRP A 194 -11.73 1.32 16.92
C TRP A 194 -13.15 1.82 17.22
N ARG A 195 -13.53 2.95 16.61
CA ARG A 195 -14.88 3.52 16.67
C ARG A 195 -15.89 2.79 15.78
N LYS A 196 -15.49 1.70 15.10
CA LYS A 196 -16.30 0.91 14.15
C LYS A 196 -16.94 1.77 13.05
N GLN A 197 -16.27 2.87 12.68
CA GLN A 197 -16.73 3.72 11.59
C GLN A 197 -16.39 3.10 10.24
N VAL A 198 -17.25 3.36 9.24
CA VAL A 198 -17.17 2.69 7.94
C VAL A 198 -15.84 2.95 7.23
N TRP A 199 -15.39 4.21 7.22
CA TRP A 199 -14.09 4.59 6.67
C TRP A 199 -12.90 4.00 7.44
N GLY A 200 -13.08 3.68 8.72
CA GLY A 200 -12.08 2.96 9.50
C GLY A 200 -11.76 1.60 8.90
N TYR A 201 -12.79 0.85 8.48
CA TYR A 201 -12.56 -0.44 7.81
C TYR A 201 -11.83 -0.29 6.47
N VAL A 202 -12.18 0.72 5.67
CA VAL A 202 -11.54 0.95 4.35
C VAL A 202 -10.07 1.33 4.55
N PHE A 203 -9.78 2.36 5.35
CA PHE A 203 -8.41 2.84 5.54
C PHE A 203 -7.53 1.84 6.28
N SER A 204 -8.06 1.08 7.24
CA SER A 204 -7.30 0.00 7.87
C SER A 204 -6.83 -1.04 6.87
N GLY A 205 -7.65 -1.42 5.90
CA GLY A 205 -7.26 -2.35 4.85
C GLY A 205 -6.07 -1.83 4.04
N VAL A 206 -6.15 -0.57 3.58
CA VAL A 206 -5.08 0.11 2.82
C VAL A 206 -3.79 0.18 3.64
N MET A 207 -3.87 0.65 4.88
CA MET A 207 -2.70 0.85 5.74
C MET A 207 -2.07 -0.48 6.17
N LEU A 208 -2.84 -1.55 6.37
CA LEU A 208 -2.28 -2.87 6.68
C LEU A 208 -1.49 -3.46 5.51
N VAL A 209 -1.99 -3.33 4.28
CA VAL A 209 -1.26 -3.75 3.08
C VAL A 209 0.03 -2.93 2.92
N LYS A 210 -0.03 -1.60 3.11
CA LYS A 210 1.16 -0.74 3.10
C LYS A 210 2.15 -1.14 4.19
N MET A 211 1.68 -1.35 5.41
CA MET A 211 2.53 -1.71 6.55
C MET A 211 3.26 -3.02 6.32
N PHE A 212 2.55 -4.03 5.81
CA PHE A 212 3.14 -5.31 5.43
C PHE A 212 4.18 -5.16 4.31
N THR A 213 3.82 -4.52 3.20
CA THR A 213 4.71 -4.36 2.03
C THR A 213 5.94 -3.53 2.36
N MET A 214 5.81 -2.46 3.15
CA MET A 214 6.94 -1.66 3.61
C MET A 214 7.84 -2.44 4.57
N GLY A 215 7.27 -3.14 5.55
CA GLY A 215 8.04 -3.99 6.47
C GLY A 215 8.82 -5.06 5.72
N LEU A 216 8.18 -5.73 4.75
CA LEU A 216 8.82 -6.71 3.89
C LEU A 216 9.97 -6.11 3.06
N SER A 217 9.76 -4.93 2.46
CA SER A 217 10.78 -4.20 1.72
C SER A 217 12.01 -3.87 2.58
N LEU A 218 11.80 -3.41 3.81
CA LEU A 218 12.88 -3.04 4.73
C LEU A 218 13.64 -4.26 5.26
N VAL A 219 12.94 -5.36 5.55
CA VAL A 219 13.57 -6.63 5.95
C VAL A 219 14.44 -7.16 4.81
N ILE A 220 13.92 -7.21 3.58
CA ILE A 220 14.69 -7.63 2.41
C ILE A 220 15.90 -6.71 2.20
N ALA A 221 15.72 -5.40 2.26
CA ALA A 221 16.80 -4.43 2.14
C ALA A 221 17.92 -4.68 3.15
N THR A 222 17.56 -4.95 4.41
CA THR A 222 18.51 -5.19 5.51
C THR A 222 19.36 -6.42 5.26
N PHE A 223 18.74 -7.56 4.96
CA PHE A 223 19.46 -8.81 4.70
C PHE A 223 20.23 -8.77 3.38
N TRP A 224 19.67 -8.15 2.34
CA TRP A 224 20.35 -7.98 1.06
C TRP A 224 21.59 -7.10 1.23
N ALA A 225 21.51 -5.98 1.95
CA ALA A 225 22.66 -5.11 2.20
C ALA A 225 23.74 -5.79 3.06
N ASN A 226 23.34 -6.67 3.99
CA ASN A 226 24.26 -7.48 4.77
C ASN A 226 25.06 -8.45 3.89
N ILE A 227 24.40 -9.12 2.95
CA ILE A 227 25.04 -10.10 2.06
C ILE A 227 25.87 -9.43 0.96
N GLU A 228 25.34 -8.40 0.29
CA GLU A 228 25.97 -7.79 -0.89
C GLU A 228 27.07 -6.79 -0.52
N VAL A 229 26.89 -6.03 0.57
CA VAL A 229 27.74 -4.90 0.92
C VAL A 229 28.40 -5.08 2.29
N GLY A 230 28.06 -6.13 3.04
CA GLY A 230 28.59 -6.37 4.38
C GLY A 230 28.04 -5.41 5.45
N THR A 231 26.90 -4.75 5.20
CA THR A 231 26.30 -3.83 6.17
C THR A 231 25.87 -4.62 7.43
N PRO A 232 26.32 -4.26 8.64
CA PRO A 232 25.89 -4.95 9.86
C PRO A 232 24.38 -4.85 10.06
N ILE A 233 23.77 -5.93 10.53
CA ILE A 233 22.35 -5.95 10.88
C ILE A 233 22.17 -5.17 12.19
N ASP A 234 21.42 -4.07 12.14
CA ASP A 234 21.12 -3.27 13.32
C ASP A 234 20.15 -4.05 14.24
N PRO A 235 20.54 -4.35 15.49
CA PRO A 235 19.75 -5.17 16.40
C PRO A 235 18.49 -4.47 16.93
N ILE A 236 18.36 -3.17 16.73
CA ILE A 236 17.20 -2.36 17.15
C ILE A 236 16.26 -2.13 15.96
N GLN A 237 16.78 -1.69 14.82
CA GLN A 237 15.94 -1.38 13.65
C GLN A 237 15.34 -2.65 13.01
N THR A 238 16.12 -3.72 12.91
CA THR A 238 15.69 -4.94 12.22
C THR A 238 14.47 -5.59 12.88
N PRO A 239 14.40 -5.73 14.21
CA PRO A 239 13.18 -6.21 14.87
C PRO A 239 11.96 -5.31 14.64
N ILE A 240 12.14 -3.99 14.52
CA ILE A 240 11.03 -3.06 14.22
C ILE A 240 10.49 -3.32 12.81
N TYR A 241 11.38 -3.46 11.82
CA TYR A 241 10.99 -3.80 10.44
C TYR A 241 10.30 -5.16 10.36
N ALA A 242 10.84 -6.16 11.07
CA ALA A 242 10.24 -7.48 11.18
C ALA A 242 8.87 -7.43 11.87
N ALA A 243 8.68 -6.60 12.90
CA ALA A 243 7.39 -6.41 13.55
C ALA A 243 6.35 -5.82 12.59
N PHE A 244 6.71 -4.82 11.78
CA PHE A 244 5.82 -4.30 10.74
C PHE A 244 5.45 -5.35 9.70
N MET A 245 6.41 -6.16 9.27
CA MET A 245 6.14 -7.27 8.35
C MET A 245 5.22 -8.32 8.98
N LEU A 246 5.56 -8.84 10.16
CA LEU A 246 4.87 -9.98 10.77
C LEU A 246 3.51 -9.59 11.37
N LEU A 247 3.46 -8.53 12.19
CA LEU A 247 2.21 -8.07 12.79
C LEU A 247 1.30 -7.42 11.76
N GLY A 248 1.86 -6.62 10.85
CA GLY A 248 1.12 -6.03 9.74
C GLY A 248 0.55 -7.11 8.82
N GLY A 249 1.36 -8.11 8.45
CA GLY A 249 0.93 -9.25 7.65
C GLY A 249 -0.15 -10.10 8.34
N TRP A 250 0.03 -10.41 9.63
CA TRP A 250 -0.97 -11.15 10.39
C TRP A 250 -2.29 -10.39 10.52
N ALA A 251 -2.24 -9.10 10.87
CA ALA A 251 -3.42 -8.25 10.91
C ALA A 251 -4.09 -8.09 9.54
N MET A 252 -3.31 -7.98 8.45
CA MET A 252 -3.81 -7.97 7.07
C MET A 252 -4.57 -9.27 6.76
N LEU A 253 -4.01 -10.44 7.06
CA LEU A 253 -4.67 -11.73 6.84
C LEU A 253 -5.96 -11.87 7.66
N ARG A 254 -5.93 -11.44 8.92
CA ARG A 254 -7.14 -11.41 9.78
C ARG A 254 -8.17 -10.45 9.21
N TYR A 255 -7.78 -9.26 8.78
CA TYR A 255 -8.67 -8.30 8.15
C TYR A 255 -9.32 -8.88 6.87
N LEU A 256 -8.51 -9.40 5.93
CA LEU A 256 -9.00 -9.92 4.66
C LEU A 256 -9.89 -11.15 4.82
N SER A 257 -9.58 -12.05 5.76
CA SER A 257 -10.42 -13.22 6.06
C SER A 257 -11.81 -12.86 6.62
N HIS A 258 -11.96 -11.66 7.20
CA HIS A 258 -13.23 -11.15 7.72
C HIS A 258 -13.99 -10.28 6.71
N LEU A 259 -13.44 -10.10 5.50
CA LEU A 259 -14.18 -9.54 4.38
C LEU A 259 -14.89 -10.65 3.60
N ARG A 260 -16.13 -10.39 3.22
CA ARG A 260 -16.96 -11.21 2.36
C ARG A 260 -17.05 -10.54 0.99
N ASP A 261 -17.05 -11.33 -0.07
CA ASP A 261 -17.36 -10.80 -1.39
C ASP A 261 -18.85 -10.43 -1.43
N ALA A 262 -19.20 -9.41 -2.23
CA ALA A 262 -20.58 -9.02 -2.36
C ALA A 262 -21.41 -10.18 -2.94
N VAL A 263 -22.45 -10.63 -2.24
CA VAL A 263 -23.39 -11.62 -2.77
C VAL A 263 -24.01 -11.03 -4.05
N GLN A 264 -23.85 -11.70 -5.18
CA GLN A 264 -24.59 -11.34 -6.39
C GLN A 264 -26.09 -11.40 -6.06
N PRO A 265 -26.90 -10.36 -6.36
CA PRO A 265 -28.33 -10.48 -6.18
C PRO A 265 -28.81 -11.69 -6.98
N SER A 266 -29.56 -12.59 -6.33
CA SER A 266 -30.18 -13.74 -6.98
C SER A 266 -30.85 -13.29 -8.27
N PRO A 267 -30.78 -14.06 -9.38
CA PRO A 267 -31.55 -13.73 -10.57
C PRO A 267 -33.00 -13.50 -10.13
N ARG A 268 -33.60 -12.37 -10.54
CA ARG A 268 -35.03 -12.12 -10.28
C ARG A 268 -35.77 -13.39 -10.68
N PRO A 269 -36.63 -13.95 -9.81
CA PRO A 269 -37.47 -15.07 -10.22
C PRO A 269 -38.16 -14.67 -11.52
N ALA A 270 -38.11 -15.55 -12.52
CA ALA A 270 -38.76 -15.32 -13.79
C ALA A 270 -40.19 -14.86 -13.53
N PRO A 271 -40.71 -13.84 -14.23
CA PRO A 271 -42.08 -13.39 -14.04
C PRO A 271 -42.98 -14.62 -14.13
N LEU A 272 -43.80 -14.85 -13.10
CA LEU A 272 -44.74 -15.95 -13.05
C LEU A 272 -45.54 -15.93 -14.35
N ASN A 273 -45.40 -16.99 -15.14
CA ASN A 273 -46.16 -17.12 -16.37
C ASN A 273 -47.64 -17.18 -16.00
N PRO A 274 -48.48 -16.19 -16.41
CA PRO A 274 -49.90 -16.19 -16.08
C PRO A 274 -50.66 -17.40 -16.65
N ALA A 275 -50.03 -18.20 -17.53
CA ALA A 275 -50.59 -19.44 -18.05
C ALA A 275 -50.62 -20.62 -17.04
N ASN A 276 -49.92 -20.54 -15.90
CA ASN A 276 -49.86 -21.63 -14.90
C ASN A 276 -50.79 -21.44 -13.69
N THR A 277 -51.59 -20.38 -13.64
CA THR A 277 -52.57 -20.14 -12.56
C THR A 277 -54.00 -20.59 -12.90
N ALA A 278 -54.19 -21.30 -14.02
CA ALA A 278 -55.47 -21.84 -14.45
C ALA A 278 -55.38 -23.36 -14.65
N ARG A 279 -55.26 -24.12 -13.56
CA ARG A 279 -55.64 -25.54 -13.47
C ARG A 279 -56.07 -25.87 -12.05
#